data_AF-A0A3B9N7S5-F1
#
_entry.id   AF-A0A3B9N7S5-F1
#
_cell.length_a   1.000
_cell.length_b   1.000
_cell.length_c   1.000
_cell.angle_alpha   90.00
_cell.angle_beta   90.00
_cell.angle_gamma   90.00
#
_symmetry.space_group_name_H-M   'P 1'
#
loop_
_entity.id
_entity.type
_entity.pdbx_description
1 polymer ?
#
loop_
_entity_poly.entity_id
_entity_poly.type
_entity_poly.pdbx_seq_one_letter_code
_entity_poly.pdbx_strand_id
1 'polypeptide(L)'
;MKTILLSFLLVLSTLSYGKKWTITNSGNTFTPSTLTIDIGDTVYFSIGAYHNAVTVSENTWNANGNAEIPGFSVPYAGGMVLPTNLTAGTHFYVCTPHAMYGMKGKIIVQSTTGIPENEIAETVSVYPNPAKDNIHVKFIGKSEPAIFKLYDSTGKMLLQRELLTEDEIPVNNLTRGLFLYSFQQEGKTTKGKLILE
;
A
#
# COMPACT_ATOMS: atom_id res chain seq x y z
N MET A 1 26.76 -41.04 -10.05
CA MET A 1 25.42 -40.58 -10.44
C MET A 1 25.21 -39.20 -9.83
N LYS A 2 25.18 -38.13 -10.64
CA LYS A 2 24.97 -36.76 -10.16
C LYS A 2 23.48 -36.44 -10.29
N THR A 3 22.78 -36.39 -9.16
CA THR A 3 21.40 -35.91 -9.06
C THR A 3 21.41 -34.38 -9.24
N ILE A 4 20.98 -33.91 -10.40
CA ILE A 4 20.72 -32.49 -10.64
C ILE A 4 19.36 -32.18 -10.01
N LEU A 5 19.37 -31.49 -8.88
CA LEU A 5 18.16 -31.01 -8.24
C LEU A 5 17.66 -29.78 -9.02
N LEU A 6 16.65 -29.97 -9.85
CA LEU A 6 15.99 -28.88 -10.57
C LEU A 6 15.13 -28.10 -9.55
N SER A 7 15.65 -26.99 -9.04
CA SER A 7 14.90 -26.07 -8.18
C SER A 7 13.83 -25.35 -9.01
N PHE A 8 12.60 -25.86 -8.94
CA PHE A 8 11.42 -25.20 -9.48
C PHE A 8 11.12 -23.96 -8.63
N LEU A 9 11.52 -22.77 -9.12
CA LEU A 9 11.18 -21.50 -8.48
C LEU A 9 9.68 -21.27 -8.67
N LEU A 10 8.89 -21.69 -7.68
CA LEU A 10 7.45 -21.44 -7.62
C LEU A 10 7.25 -19.93 -7.42
N VAL A 11 7.08 -19.19 -8.50
CA VAL A 11 6.60 -17.81 -8.44
C VAL A 11 5.16 -17.90 -7.93
N LEU A 12 4.98 -17.70 -6.62
CA LEU A 12 3.69 -17.63 -5.98
C LEU A 12 3.04 -16.32 -6.42
N SER A 13 2.48 -16.29 -7.64
CA SER A 13 1.64 -15.19 -8.08
C SER A 13 0.41 -15.19 -7.20
N THR A 14 0.37 -14.30 -6.21
CA THR A 14 -0.84 -14.03 -5.45
C THR A 14 -1.88 -13.48 -6.42
N LEU A 15 -2.80 -14.34 -6.86
CA LEU A 15 -4.04 -13.90 -7.50
C LEU A 15 -4.80 -13.10 -6.44
N SER A 16 -4.66 -11.77 -6.46
CA SER A 16 -5.53 -10.90 -5.68
C SER A 16 -6.90 -10.93 -6.34
N TYR A 17 -7.82 -11.68 -5.76
CA TYR A 17 -9.23 -11.60 -6.13
C TYR A 17 -9.83 -10.39 -5.43
N GLY A 18 -10.41 -9.46 -6.20
CA GLY A 18 -11.20 -8.37 -5.66
C GLY A 18 -12.37 -8.90 -4.82
N LYS A 19 -12.51 -8.41 -3.59
CA LYS A 19 -13.58 -8.77 -2.69
C LYS A 19 -14.88 -8.11 -3.15
N LYS A 20 -16.00 -8.82 -3.00
CA LYS A 20 -17.34 -8.25 -3.16
C LYS A 20 -17.86 -7.73 -1.82
N TRP A 21 -18.19 -6.45 -1.77
CA TRP A 21 -18.87 -5.81 -0.65
C TRP A 21 -20.34 -5.55 -0.98
N THR A 22 -21.18 -5.52 0.04
CA THR A 22 -22.62 -5.28 -0.13
C THR A 22 -23.04 -4.05 0.67
N ILE A 23 -23.75 -3.13 0.01
CA ILE A 23 -24.47 -2.03 0.64
C ILE A 23 -25.96 -2.32 0.52
N THR A 24 -26.67 -2.29 1.64
CA THR A 24 -28.14 -2.43 1.71
C THR A 24 -28.77 -1.10 2.09
N ASN A 25 -30.09 -1.06 2.26
CA ASN A 25 -30.77 0.07 2.89
C ASN A 25 -31.74 -0.38 3.97
N SER A 26 -31.85 0.42 5.04
CA SER A 26 -32.92 0.34 6.04
C SER A 26 -33.68 1.65 6.00
N GLY A 27 -34.91 1.63 5.50
CA GLY A 27 -35.63 2.85 5.13
C GLY A 27 -34.78 3.72 4.19
N ASN A 28 -34.66 5.01 4.52
CA ASN A 28 -33.90 5.99 3.72
C ASN A 28 -32.42 6.10 4.12
N THR A 29 -31.82 5.01 4.61
CA THR A 29 -30.43 5.00 5.06
C THR A 29 -29.68 3.85 4.41
N PHE A 30 -28.53 4.14 3.78
CA PHE A 30 -27.61 3.11 3.29
C PHE A 30 -26.87 2.44 4.44
N THR A 31 -26.70 1.13 4.36
CA THR A 31 -26.02 0.32 5.38
C THR A 31 -24.94 -0.57 4.73
N PRO A 32 -23.66 -0.37 5.03
CA PRO A 32 -23.11 0.77 5.77
C PRO A 32 -23.23 2.09 4.97
N SER A 33 -23.30 3.23 5.65
CA SER A 33 -23.28 4.55 5.02
C SER A 33 -21.86 5.04 4.71
N THR A 34 -20.84 4.44 5.33
CA THR A 34 -19.44 4.59 4.98
C THR A 34 -18.84 3.21 4.81
N LEU A 35 -18.39 2.90 3.61
CA LEU A 35 -17.74 1.64 3.27
C LEU A 35 -16.28 1.92 2.92
N THR A 36 -15.33 1.22 3.56
CA THR A 36 -13.91 1.24 3.18
C THR A 36 -13.55 -0.07 2.50
N ILE A 37 -12.94 0.01 1.31
CA ILE A 37 -12.56 -1.14 0.49
C ILE A 37 -11.15 -0.95 -0.08
N ASP A 38 -10.56 -2.02 -0.59
CA ASP A 38 -9.29 -1.95 -1.32
C ASP A 38 -9.53 -1.72 -2.82
N ILE A 39 -8.59 -1.06 -3.49
CA ILE A 39 -8.65 -0.92 -4.95
C ILE A 39 -8.67 -2.30 -5.62
N GLY A 40 -9.60 -2.49 -6.55
CA GLY A 40 -9.87 -3.78 -7.17
C GLY A 40 -11.11 -4.50 -6.61
N ASP A 41 -11.66 -4.04 -5.49
CA ASP A 41 -12.91 -4.56 -4.93
C ASP A 41 -14.15 -4.11 -5.72
N THR A 42 -15.21 -4.91 -5.61
CA THR A 42 -16.52 -4.66 -6.24
C THR A 42 -17.55 -4.32 -5.16
N VAL A 43 -18.47 -3.40 -5.45
CA VAL A 43 -19.58 -3.06 -4.54
C VAL A 43 -20.92 -3.44 -5.15
N TYR A 44 -21.73 -4.17 -4.40
CA TYR A 44 -23.09 -4.54 -4.78
C TYR A 44 -24.10 -3.80 -3.92
N PHE A 45 -24.93 -2.99 -4.56
CA PHE A 45 -26.07 -2.33 -3.93
C PHE A 45 -27.26 -3.30 -3.96
N SER A 46 -27.57 -3.88 -2.80
CA SER A 46 -28.77 -4.70 -2.56
C SER A 46 -29.82 -3.83 -1.87
N ILE A 47 -30.43 -2.93 -2.62
CA ILE A 47 -31.33 -1.89 -2.11
C ILE A 47 -32.74 -2.04 -2.69
N GLY A 48 -33.75 -1.51 -1.99
CA GLY A 48 -35.15 -1.63 -2.39
C GLY A 48 -35.49 -0.91 -3.71
N ALA A 49 -36.61 -1.27 -4.31
CA ALA A 49 -37.03 -0.81 -5.65
C ALA A 49 -37.19 0.71 -5.80
N TYR A 50 -37.37 1.46 -4.70
CA TYR A 50 -37.49 2.91 -4.71
C TYR A 50 -36.18 3.65 -4.44
N HIS A 51 -35.06 2.94 -4.39
CA HIS A 51 -33.74 3.51 -4.11
C HIS A 51 -32.77 3.23 -5.25
N ASN A 52 -32.02 4.26 -5.62
CA ASN A 52 -30.86 4.19 -6.50
C ASN A 52 -29.62 4.69 -5.74
N ALA A 53 -28.46 4.68 -6.38
CA ALA A 53 -27.30 5.44 -5.90
C ALA A 53 -26.58 6.08 -7.08
N VAL A 54 -26.31 7.39 -6.99
CA VAL A 54 -25.59 8.16 -8.02
C VAL A 54 -24.44 8.91 -7.38
N THR A 55 -23.33 9.03 -8.11
CA THR A 55 -22.16 9.79 -7.66
C THR A 55 -22.47 11.29 -7.65
N VAL A 56 -22.01 11.98 -6.60
CA VAL A 56 -22.15 13.43 -6.45
C VAL A 56 -20.83 14.04 -5.95
N SER A 57 -20.68 15.36 -6.06
CA SER A 57 -19.58 16.07 -5.41
C SER A 57 -19.73 16.06 -3.88
N GLU A 58 -18.63 16.24 -3.14
CA GLU A 58 -18.68 16.41 -1.69
C GLU A 58 -19.56 17.59 -1.26
N ASN A 59 -19.54 18.70 -2.00
CA ASN A 59 -20.39 19.86 -1.72
C ASN A 59 -21.87 19.52 -1.87
N THR A 60 -22.25 18.83 -2.95
CA THR A 60 -23.63 18.33 -3.17
C THR A 60 -24.03 17.38 -2.05
N TRP A 61 -23.14 16.46 -1.66
CA TRP A 61 -23.36 15.49 -0.60
C TRP A 61 -23.57 16.17 0.77
N ASN A 62 -22.75 17.17 1.11
CA ASN A 62 -22.87 17.95 2.35
C ASN A 62 -24.18 18.75 2.40
N ALA A 63 -24.62 19.28 1.24
CA ALA A 63 -25.86 20.04 1.11
C ALA A 63 -27.14 19.17 1.00
N ASN A 64 -27.04 17.84 1.11
CA ASN A 64 -28.17 16.91 0.87
C ASN A 64 -28.81 17.09 -0.52
N GLY A 65 -28.00 17.50 -1.51
CA GLY A 65 -28.41 17.65 -2.89
C GLY A 65 -28.27 16.35 -3.69
N ASN A 66 -28.76 16.37 -4.93
CA ASN A 66 -28.74 15.24 -5.85
C ASN A 66 -28.23 15.60 -7.26
N ALA A 67 -27.43 16.68 -7.36
CA ALA A 67 -26.75 17.04 -8.59
C ALA A 67 -25.68 15.98 -8.93
N GLU A 68 -26.06 15.02 -9.76
CA GLU A 68 -25.22 13.92 -10.24
C GLU A 68 -24.02 14.43 -11.04
N ILE A 69 -22.88 13.78 -10.86
CA ILE A 69 -21.65 14.02 -11.62
C ILE A 69 -21.20 12.70 -12.27
N PRO A 70 -20.30 12.75 -13.28
CA PRO A 70 -19.69 11.53 -13.81
C PRO A 70 -19.04 10.69 -12.70
N GLY A 71 -19.33 9.39 -12.69
CA GLY A 71 -18.90 8.45 -11.66
C GLY A 71 -19.64 7.13 -11.81
N PHE A 72 -19.77 6.37 -10.73
CA PHE A 72 -20.67 5.22 -10.73
C PHE A 72 -22.12 5.66 -10.54
N SER A 73 -23.03 4.88 -11.09
CA SER A 73 -24.44 4.90 -10.72
C SER A 73 -24.99 3.49 -10.75
N VAL A 74 -25.99 3.23 -9.91
CA VAL A 74 -26.81 2.01 -9.97
C VAL A 74 -28.26 2.43 -10.15
N PRO A 75 -29.05 1.67 -10.95
CA PRO A 75 -30.45 1.96 -11.13
C PRO A 75 -31.26 1.74 -9.85
N TYR A 76 -32.55 2.02 -9.94
CA TYR A 76 -33.52 1.59 -8.95
C TYR A 76 -33.45 0.07 -8.73
N ALA A 77 -33.63 -0.37 -7.48
CA ALA A 77 -33.36 -1.74 -7.02
C ALA A 77 -31.87 -2.14 -6.95
N GLY A 78 -30.96 -1.19 -7.18
CA GLY A 78 -29.53 -1.39 -7.00
C GLY A 78 -28.85 -2.07 -8.18
N GLY A 79 -27.74 -2.76 -7.91
CA GLY A 79 -26.88 -3.33 -8.95
C GLY A 79 -25.42 -3.40 -8.54
N MET A 80 -24.58 -3.76 -9.50
CA MET A 80 -23.14 -3.93 -9.29
C MET A 80 -22.37 -2.70 -9.75
N VAL A 81 -21.47 -2.20 -8.91
CA VAL A 81 -20.45 -1.22 -9.25
C VAL A 81 -19.13 -1.97 -9.38
N LEU A 82 -18.60 -1.98 -10.60
CA LEU A 82 -17.36 -2.68 -10.92
C LEU A 82 -16.14 -1.91 -10.42
N PRO A 83 -15.00 -2.60 -10.18
CA PRO A 83 -13.78 -1.95 -9.69
C PRO A 83 -13.27 -0.83 -10.61
N THR A 84 -13.51 -0.95 -11.92
CA THR A 84 -13.15 0.09 -12.92
C THR A 84 -13.84 1.42 -12.71
N ASN A 85 -14.94 1.45 -11.95
CA ASN A 85 -15.68 2.66 -11.59
C ASN A 85 -15.33 3.18 -10.19
N LEU A 86 -14.41 2.52 -9.48
CA LEU A 86 -14.00 2.84 -8.11
C LEU A 86 -12.48 3.07 -8.07
N THR A 87 -12.05 4.25 -8.50
CA THR A 87 -10.65 4.68 -8.37
C THR A 87 -10.29 4.93 -6.90
N ALA A 88 -8.99 4.91 -6.57
CA ALA A 88 -8.53 5.30 -5.23
C ALA A 88 -9.07 6.69 -4.83
N GLY A 89 -9.44 6.84 -3.56
CA GLY A 89 -10.05 8.06 -3.02
C GLY A 89 -11.47 7.85 -2.49
N THR A 90 -12.14 8.96 -2.17
CA THR A 90 -13.50 8.93 -1.61
C THR A 90 -14.53 9.22 -2.70
N HIS A 91 -15.48 8.30 -2.89
CA HIS A 91 -16.64 8.46 -3.77
C HIS A 91 -17.88 8.77 -2.93
N PHE A 92 -18.42 9.97 -3.10
CA PHE A 92 -19.66 10.38 -2.44
C PHE A 92 -20.86 10.05 -3.32
N TYR A 93 -21.91 9.50 -2.72
CA TYR A 93 -23.12 9.12 -3.45
C TYR A 93 -24.39 9.38 -2.65
N VAL A 94 -25.50 9.53 -3.37
CA VAL A 94 -26.83 9.75 -2.79
C VAL A 94 -27.88 8.89 -3.48
N CYS A 95 -29.00 8.66 -2.80
CA CYS A 95 -30.24 8.20 -3.44
C CYS A 95 -30.99 9.44 -3.97
N THR A 96 -31.15 9.57 -5.28
CA THR A 96 -31.70 10.77 -5.92
C THR A 96 -33.03 11.25 -5.33
N PRO A 97 -34.08 10.40 -5.15
CA PRO A 97 -35.36 10.85 -4.58
C PRO A 97 -35.31 11.13 -3.07
N HIS A 98 -34.29 10.63 -2.36
CA HIS A 98 -34.22 10.72 -0.90
C HIS A 98 -33.02 11.55 -0.40
N ALA A 99 -32.28 12.19 -1.30
CA ALA A 99 -31.10 12.98 -0.98
C ALA A 99 -31.44 14.13 -0.02
N MET A 100 -32.55 14.84 -0.26
CA MET A 100 -33.03 15.94 0.60
C MET A 100 -33.35 15.50 2.03
N TYR A 101 -33.64 14.21 2.22
CA TYR A 101 -33.88 13.60 3.53
C TYR A 101 -32.61 12.96 4.13
N GLY A 102 -31.45 13.17 3.51
CA GLY A 102 -30.16 12.69 3.98
C GLY A 102 -29.79 11.27 3.57
N MET A 103 -30.48 10.66 2.59
CA MET A 103 -30.11 9.33 2.10
C MET A 103 -28.84 9.38 1.25
N LYS A 104 -27.70 9.27 1.92
CA LYS A 104 -26.38 9.42 1.32
C LYS A 104 -25.35 8.48 1.95
N GLY A 105 -24.28 8.22 1.22
CA GLY A 105 -23.15 7.44 1.73
C GLY A 105 -21.85 7.80 1.03
N LYS A 106 -20.77 7.15 1.44
CA LYS A 106 -19.46 7.28 0.81
C LYS A 106 -18.72 5.94 0.77
N ILE A 107 -17.98 5.72 -0.32
CA ILE A 107 -17.07 4.59 -0.48
C ILE A 107 -15.65 5.15 -0.46
N ILE A 108 -14.83 4.69 0.48
CA ILE A 108 -13.42 5.04 0.59
C ILE A 108 -12.62 3.89 -0.03
N VAL A 109 -12.03 4.12 -1.18
CA VAL A 109 -11.19 3.15 -1.88
C VAL A 109 -9.74 3.40 -1.49
N GLN A 110 -9.18 2.49 -0.72
CA GLN A 110 -7.78 2.54 -0.32
C GLN A 110 -6.92 2.04 -1.48
N SER A 111 -5.90 2.81 -1.83
CA SER A 111 -4.85 2.28 -2.68
C SER A 111 -4.16 1.15 -1.93
N THR A 112 -3.97 0.01 -2.58
CA THR A 112 -2.99 -0.99 -2.16
C THR A 112 -1.58 -0.52 -2.55
N THR A 113 -1.21 0.70 -2.13
CA THR A 113 0.19 1.13 -2.21
C THR A 113 1.00 0.20 -1.33
N GLY A 114 2.11 -0.29 -1.88
CA GLY A 114 2.93 -1.38 -1.35
C GLY A 114 3.31 -1.25 0.12
N ILE A 115 3.86 -2.36 0.62
CA ILE A 115 4.42 -2.57 1.97
C ILE A 115 4.82 -1.22 2.57
N PRO A 116 4.24 -0.80 3.72
CA PRO A 116 4.64 0.44 4.36
C PRO A 116 6.16 0.44 4.41
N GLU A 117 6.77 1.46 3.78
CA GLU A 117 8.20 1.64 3.88
C GLU A 117 8.48 1.76 5.37
N ASN A 118 9.05 0.69 5.90
CA ASN A 118 9.03 0.43 7.31
C ASN A 118 9.70 1.62 8.01
N GLU A 119 9.19 2.01 9.19
CA GLU A 119 9.66 3.13 10.04
C GLU A 119 11.10 2.91 10.57
N ILE A 120 11.96 2.22 9.80
CA ILE A 120 13.31 1.81 10.18
C ILE A 120 14.39 2.81 9.74
N ALA A 121 14.01 3.89 9.06
CA ALA A 121 14.89 5.04 8.86
C ALA A 121 15.31 5.70 10.19
N GLU A 122 14.68 5.32 11.33
CA GLU A 122 14.95 5.92 12.63
C GLU A 122 16.14 5.33 13.40
N THR A 123 16.76 4.22 12.94
CA THR A 123 17.85 3.55 13.71
C THR A 123 19.21 3.59 13.03
N VAL A 124 19.25 3.71 11.70
CA VAL A 124 20.49 3.71 10.94
C VAL A 124 20.37 4.58 9.70
N SER A 125 21.42 5.34 9.42
CA SER A 125 21.60 6.08 8.17
C SER A 125 22.82 5.54 7.42
N VAL A 126 22.66 5.30 6.12
CA VAL A 126 23.75 4.87 5.22
C VAL A 126 23.88 5.91 4.12
N TYR A 127 25.02 6.60 4.05
CA TYR A 127 25.24 7.72 3.12
C TYR A 127 26.70 7.81 2.66
N PRO A 128 27.01 8.41 1.49
CA PRO A 128 26.04 8.85 0.49
C PRO A 128 25.38 7.65 -0.20
N ASN A 129 24.16 7.86 -0.69
CA ASN A 129 23.45 6.90 -1.51
C ASN A 129 22.73 7.69 -2.62
N PRO A 130 23.19 7.64 -3.89
CA PRO A 130 24.25 6.77 -4.41
C PRO A 130 25.67 7.04 -3.87
N ALA A 131 26.48 6.00 -3.76
CA ALA A 131 27.87 6.05 -3.28
C ALA A 131 28.86 5.67 -4.39
N LYS A 132 30.09 6.17 -4.32
CA LYS A 132 31.16 5.83 -5.29
C LYS A 132 32.26 5.03 -4.62
N ASP A 133 32.96 5.67 -3.69
CA ASP A 133 34.16 5.11 -3.09
C ASP A 133 33.90 4.51 -1.70
N ASN A 134 33.17 5.24 -0.85
CA ASN A 134 32.92 4.88 0.55
C ASN A 134 31.46 5.12 0.93
N ILE A 135 30.98 4.42 1.96
CA ILE A 135 29.74 4.71 2.67
C ILE A 135 30.02 4.91 4.17
N HIS A 136 29.27 5.80 4.79
CA HIS A 136 29.17 5.96 6.23
C HIS A 136 27.94 5.22 6.72
N VAL A 137 28.09 4.41 7.76
CA VAL A 137 26.99 3.74 8.46
C VAL A 137 26.89 4.34 9.85
N LYS A 138 25.86 5.16 10.07
CA LYS A 138 25.67 5.91 11.31
C LYS A 138 24.42 5.46 12.05
N PHE A 139 24.58 5.26 13.36
CA PHE A 139 23.51 4.99 14.31
C PHE A 139 22.69 6.25 14.56
N ILE A 140 21.37 6.09 14.60
CA ILE A 140 20.46 7.12 15.08
C ILE A 140 19.90 6.61 16.41
N GLY A 141 20.36 7.18 17.53
CA GLY A 141 19.93 6.77 18.87
C GLY A 141 21.05 6.22 19.76
N LYS A 142 20.74 5.21 20.60
CA LYS A 142 21.67 4.66 21.59
C LYS A 142 22.82 3.88 20.94
N SER A 143 24.02 4.03 21.53
CA SER A 143 25.26 3.40 21.08
C SER A 143 25.37 1.98 21.64
N GLU A 144 24.67 1.04 21.01
CA GLU A 144 24.82 -0.39 21.28
C GLU A 144 25.47 -1.09 20.07
N PRO A 145 26.24 -2.17 20.27
CA PRO A 145 26.84 -2.92 19.17
C PRO A 145 25.79 -3.36 18.14
N ALA A 146 26.07 -3.14 16.87
CA ALA A 146 25.21 -3.55 15.77
C ALA A 146 25.98 -4.30 14.68
N ILE A 147 25.28 -5.16 13.96
CA ILE A 147 25.86 -5.93 12.86
C ILE A 147 25.35 -5.36 11.54
N PHE A 148 26.25 -4.76 10.77
CA PHE A 148 26.00 -4.35 9.39
C PHE A 148 26.40 -5.47 8.43
N LYS A 149 25.55 -5.75 7.45
CA LYS A 149 25.81 -6.71 6.37
C LYS A 149 25.42 -6.13 5.04
N LEU A 150 26.23 -6.36 4.02
CA LEU A 150 25.98 -5.94 2.64
C LEU A 150 25.84 -7.16 1.73
N TYR A 151 24.88 -7.12 0.82
CA TYR A 151 24.55 -8.19 -0.11
C TYR A 151 24.49 -7.64 -1.54
N ASP A 152 24.92 -8.46 -2.51
CA ASP A 152 24.67 -8.16 -3.92
C ASP A 152 23.20 -8.38 -4.31
N SER A 153 22.86 -8.05 -5.56
CA SER A 153 21.52 -8.20 -6.13
C SER A 153 21.01 -9.65 -6.20
N THR A 154 21.89 -10.65 -6.06
CA THR A 154 21.52 -12.07 -5.98
C THR A 154 21.28 -12.54 -4.55
N GLY A 155 21.54 -11.68 -3.55
CA GLY A 155 21.44 -11.99 -2.13
C GLY A 155 22.71 -12.60 -1.54
N LYS A 156 23.83 -12.67 -2.29
CA LYS A 156 25.11 -13.14 -1.74
C LYS A 156 25.67 -12.08 -0.79
N MET A 157 26.00 -12.48 0.43
CA MET A 157 26.69 -11.62 1.39
C MET A 157 28.10 -11.29 0.89
N LEU A 158 28.41 -10.00 0.83
CA LEU A 158 29.71 -9.47 0.43
C LEU A 158 30.54 -9.01 1.62
N LEU A 159 29.88 -8.45 2.63
CA LEU A 159 30.51 -7.87 3.80
C LEU A 159 29.67 -8.10 5.05
N GLN A 160 30.35 -8.29 6.18
CA GLN A 160 29.77 -8.18 7.52
C GLN A 160 30.73 -7.40 8.42
N ARG A 161 30.20 -6.45 9.19
CA ARG A 161 30.93 -5.64 10.18
C ARG A 161 30.13 -5.55 11.47
N GLU A 162 30.83 -5.67 12.59
CA GLU A 162 30.29 -5.32 13.89
C GLU A 162 30.70 -3.87 14.17
N LEU A 163 29.72 -3.03 14.45
CA LEU A 163 29.85 -1.59 14.59
C LEU A 163 29.54 -1.22 16.04
N LEU A 164 30.46 -0.50 16.69
CA LEU A 164 30.25 0.07 18.02
C LEU A 164 29.83 1.55 17.94
N THR A 165 30.28 2.23 16.89
CA THR A 165 30.03 3.64 16.56
C THR A 165 29.90 3.78 15.05
N GLU A 166 29.60 5.00 14.57
CA GLU A 166 29.69 5.33 13.14
C GLU A 166 31.01 4.81 12.55
N ASP A 167 30.91 4.22 11.35
CA ASP A 167 32.03 3.62 10.64
C ASP A 167 31.99 3.99 9.15
N GLU A 168 33.17 4.08 8.55
CA GLU A 168 33.36 4.36 7.13
C GLU A 168 33.81 3.07 6.43
N ILE A 169 32.97 2.60 5.50
CA ILE A 169 33.17 1.33 4.81
C ILE A 169 33.55 1.62 3.35
N PRO A 170 34.74 1.21 2.90
CA PRO A 170 35.11 1.33 1.49
C PRO A 170 34.31 0.34 0.64
N VAL A 171 33.73 0.85 -0.43
CA VAL A 171 32.91 0.11 -1.41
C VAL A 171 33.44 0.22 -2.84
N ASN A 172 34.55 0.96 -3.05
CA ASN A 172 35.22 1.16 -4.33
C ASN A 172 35.63 -0.14 -5.06
N ASN A 173 35.83 -1.23 -4.31
CA ASN A 173 36.19 -2.54 -4.86
C ASN A 173 34.96 -3.36 -5.30
N LEU A 174 33.74 -2.85 -5.11
CA LEU A 174 32.50 -3.51 -5.49
C LEU A 174 32.04 -3.05 -6.87
N THR A 175 31.40 -3.94 -7.61
CA THR A 175 30.83 -3.61 -8.92
C THR A 175 29.72 -2.57 -8.77
N ARG A 176 29.67 -1.56 -9.64
CA ARG A 176 28.57 -0.59 -9.67
C ARG A 176 27.22 -1.28 -9.84
N GLY A 177 26.22 -0.79 -9.14
CA GLY A 177 24.86 -1.33 -9.22
C GLY A 177 24.10 -1.31 -7.92
N LEU A 178 23.09 -2.17 -7.85
CA LEU A 178 22.16 -2.27 -6.73
C LEU A 178 22.65 -3.28 -5.69
N PHE A 179 22.69 -2.83 -4.44
CA PHE A 179 22.98 -3.64 -3.27
C PHE A 179 21.86 -3.54 -2.24
N LEU A 180 21.77 -4.56 -1.39
CA LEU A 180 20.92 -4.55 -0.21
C LEU A 180 21.81 -4.57 1.02
N TYR A 181 21.43 -3.87 2.07
CA TYR A 181 22.08 -3.99 3.37
C TYR A 181 21.08 -4.41 4.44
N SER A 182 21.59 -5.07 5.48
CA SER A 182 20.87 -5.31 6.72
C SER A 182 21.68 -4.80 7.90
N PHE A 183 21.01 -4.16 8.84
CA PHE A 183 21.59 -3.65 10.07
C PHE A 183 20.83 -4.24 11.24
N GLN A 184 21.52 -4.95 12.13
CA GLN A 184 20.89 -5.67 13.25
C GLN A 184 21.36 -5.09 14.59
N GLN A 185 20.42 -4.60 15.40
CA GLN A 185 20.68 -4.02 16.73
C GLN A 185 19.57 -4.43 17.69
N GLU A 186 19.89 -4.85 18.91
CA GLU A 186 18.92 -5.30 19.93
C GLU A 186 17.90 -6.34 19.43
N GLY A 187 18.33 -7.24 18.54
CA GLY A 187 17.44 -8.25 17.92
C GLY A 187 16.50 -7.71 16.84
N LYS A 188 16.43 -6.39 16.65
CA LYS A 188 15.74 -5.76 15.51
C LYS A 188 16.64 -5.79 14.28
N THR A 189 16.04 -6.05 13.11
CA THR A 189 16.75 -6.02 11.82
C THR A 189 16.14 -4.95 10.93
N THR A 190 16.96 -3.96 10.60
CA THR A 190 16.71 -2.94 9.59
C THR A 190 17.26 -3.40 8.26
N LYS A 191 16.57 -3.11 7.16
CA LYS A 191 17.06 -3.37 5.80
C LYS A 191 16.94 -2.13 4.96
N GLY A 192 17.83 -1.95 4.01
CA GLY A 192 17.77 -0.86 3.06
C GLY A 192 18.49 -1.18 1.76
N LYS A 193 18.37 -0.25 0.83
CA LYS A 193 18.97 -0.31 -0.49
C LYS A 193 20.17 0.63 -0.56
N LEU A 194 21.24 0.18 -1.20
CA LEU A 194 22.41 1.00 -1.53
C LEU A 194 22.65 0.95 -3.04
N ILE A 195 22.89 2.12 -3.64
CA ILE A 195 23.25 2.26 -5.06
C ILE A 195 24.72 2.65 -5.12
N LEU A 196 25.53 1.90 -5.88
CA LEU A 196 26.93 2.23 -6.16
C LEU A 196 27.09 2.71 -7.61
N GLU A 197 27.74 3.85 -7.81
CA GLU A 197 27.97 4.54 -9.11
C GLU A 197 29.45 4.78 -9.45
#